data_AF-A0A1U8BQN0-F1
#
_entry.id   AF-A0A1U8BQN0-F1
#
_cell.length_a   1.000
_cell.length_b   1.000
_cell.length_c   1.000
_cell.angle_alpha   90.00
_cell.angle_beta   90.00
_cell.angle_gamma   90.00
#
_symmetry.space_group_name_H-M   'P 1'
#
loop_
_entity.id
_entity.type
_entity.pdbx_description
1 polymer ?
#
loop_
_entity_poly.entity_id
_entity_poly.type
_entity_poly.pdbx_seq_one_letter_code
_entity_poly.pdbx_strand_id
1 'polypeptide(L)'
;MASGDYPDNMRSLVGNRLPKFSQDQSIAVKGSFDFLGLNYYSAAYAANASTSNSVPTSYLTDSRVTLTSQRNGVPIGPKSGSDWLYVYPRGIQDMLLYVKARYNDQTIYIIENGVSEIDNGTLTLEEALRDDLRIDYHCRHFYFFQRAIQ
;
A
#
# COMPACT_ATOMS: atom_id res chain seq x y z
N MET A 1 -8.36 -6.13 -16.58
CA MET A 1 -8.95 -7.26 -15.83
C MET A 1 -7.84 -8.11 -15.24
N ALA A 2 -8.07 -8.75 -14.09
CA ALA A 2 -7.18 -9.78 -13.57
C ALA A 2 -7.06 -10.92 -14.60
N SER A 3 -5.85 -11.42 -14.83
CA SER A 3 -5.56 -12.39 -15.89
C SER A 3 -5.86 -13.84 -15.52
N GLY A 4 -6.06 -14.13 -14.23
CA GLY A 4 -6.08 -15.51 -13.71
C GLY A 4 -4.68 -16.10 -13.54
N ASP A 5 -3.64 -15.26 -13.52
CA ASP A 5 -2.24 -15.65 -13.31
C ASP A 5 -1.51 -14.55 -12.52
N TYR A 6 -0.33 -14.87 -11.98
CA TYR A 6 0.53 -13.91 -11.30
C TYR A 6 1.06 -12.84 -12.25
N PRO A 7 1.50 -11.66 -11.75
CA PRO A 7 2.21 -10.67 -12.55
C PRO A 7 3.48 -11.20 -13.22
N ASP A 8 3.80 -10.71 -14.43
CA ASP A 8 4.94 -11.16 -15.23
C ASP A 8 6.29 -11.03 -14.50
N ASN A 9 6.48 -9.93 -13.78
CA ASN A 9 7.69 -9.70 -12.98
C ASN A 9 7.82 -10.71 -11.84
N MET A 10 6.73 -11.08 -11.15
CA MET A 10 6.77 -12.12 -10.12
C MET A 10 7.16 -13.47 -10.71
N ARG A 11 6.58 -13.87 -11.86
CA ARG A 11 6.93 -15.13 -12.53
C ARG A 11 8.40 -15.16 -12.94
N SER A 12 8.93 -14.04 -13.44
CA SER A 12 10.33 -13.93 -13.85
C SER A 12 11.31 -13.91 -12.68
N LEU A 13 11.02 -13.16 -11.62
CA LEU A 13 11.95 -12.95 -10.50
C LEU A 13 11.94 -14.12 -9.50
N VAL A 14 10.77 -14.69 -9.22
CA VAL A 14 10.61 -15.79 -8.26
C VAL A 14 10.91 -17.15 -8.90
N GLY A 15 10.57 -17.29 -10.19
CA GLY A 15 10.82 -18.48 -10.98
C GLY A 15 10.14 -19.73 -10.42
N ASN A 16 10.87 -20.84 -10.34
CA ASN A 16 10.33 -22.15 -9.97
C ASN A 16 9.80 -22.25 -8.53
N ARG A 17 10.07 -21.28 -7.67
CA ARG A 17 9.50 -21.21 -6.31
C ARG A 17 8.05 -20.75 -6.32
N LEU A 18 7.59 -20.10 -7.40
CA LEU A 18 6.21 -19.65 -7.54
C LEU A 18 5.36 -20.81 -8.07
N PRO A 19 4.36 -21.31 -7.31
CA PRO A 19 3.44 -22.32 -7.81
C PRO A 19 2.71 -21.82 -9.05
N LYS A 20 2.38 -22.74 -9.96
CA LYS A 20 1.62 -22.41 -11.17
C LYS A 20 0.18 -22.83 -10.98
N PHE A 21 -0.74 -21.97 -11.39
CA PHE A 21 -2.15 -22.36 -11.48
C PHE A 21 -2.33 -23.42 -12.57
N SER A 22 -3.15 -24.43 -12.29
CA SER A 22 -3.75 -25.24 -13.35
C SER A 22 -4.73 -24.39 -14.17
N GLN A 23 -5.15 -24.89 -15.33
CA GLN A 23 -6.16 -24.22 -16.14
C GLN A 23 -7.47 -23.99 -15.36
N ASP A 24 -7.95 -25.00 -14.64
CA ASP A 24 -9.18 -24.91 -13.85
C ASP A 24 -9.06 -23.89 -12.72
N GLN A 25 -7.91 -23.84 -12.03
CA GLN A 25 -7.65 -22.84 -10.99
C GLN A 25 -7.59 -21.43 -11.56
N SER A 26 -6.94 -21.25 -12.72
CA SER A 26 -6.86 -19.96 -13.40
C SER A 26 -8.25 -19.44 -13.79
N ILE A 27 -9.11 -20.32 -14.30
CA ILE A 27 -10.52 -20.00 -14.59
C ILE A 27 -11.26 -19.64 -13.30
N ALA A 28 -11.07 -20.41 -12.23
CA ALA A 28 -11.78 -20.22 -10.96
C ALA A 28 -11.46 -18.87 -10.28
N VAL A 29 -10.21 -18.38 -10.37
CA VAL A 29 -9.79 -17.11 -9.73
C VAL A 29 -9.95 -15.89 -10.63
N LYS A 30 -10.08 -16.08 -11.94
CA LYS A 30 -10.23 -14.98 -12.89
C LYS A 30 -11.62 -14.36 -12.74
N GLY A 31 -11.66 -13.13 -12.22
CA GLY A 31 -12.91 -12.39 -12.02
C GLY A 31 -13.76 -12.94 -10.87
N SER A 32 -13.15 -13.64 -9.92
CA SER A 32 -13.84 -14.20 -8.74
C SER A 32 -14.11 -13.16 -7.65
N PHE A 33 -14.49 -11.94 -8.03
CA PHE A 33 -14.78 -10.84 -7.11
C PHE A 33 -15.77 -9.85 -7.74
N ASP A 34 -16.66 -9.31 -6.92
CA ASP A 34 -17.65 -8.30 -7.34
C ASP A 34 -17.19 -6.87 -7.03
N PHE A 35 -16.24 -6.72 -6.11
CA PHE A 35 -15.64 -5.45 -5.71
C PHE A 35 -14.21 -5.64 -5.21
N LEU A 36 -13.45 -4.54 -5.13
CA LEU A 36 -12.12 -4.48 -4.56
C LEU A 36 -12.16 -3.70 -3.25
N GLY A 37 -11.84 -4.35 -2.13
CA GLY A 37 -11.58 -3.70 -0.86
C GLY A 37 -10.10 -3.32 -0.74
N LEU A 38 -9.82 -2.06 -0.43
CA LEU A 38 -8.46 -1.52 -0.34
C LEU A 38 -8.19 -0.93 1.03
N ASN A 39 -7.00 -1.21 1.56
CA ASN A 39 -6.51 -0.67 2.81
C ASN A 39 -5.40 0.32 2.47
N TYR A 40 -5.57 1.60 2.82
CA TYR A 40 -4.57 2.62 2.55
C TYR A 40 -4.18 3.35 3.84
N TYR A 41 -2.88 3.36 4.14
CA TYR A 41 -2.34 3.96 5.35
C TYR A 41 -1.18 4.93 5.09
N SER A 42 -0.29 4.59 4.16
CA SER A 42 1.03 5.21 4.00
C SER A 42 1.54 5.04 2.56
N ALA A 43 2.65 5.69 2.24
CA ALA A 43 3.39 5.50 1.00
C ALA A 43 4.90 5.47 1.28
N ALA A 44 5.67 4.92 0.33
CA ALA A 44 7.13 4.90 0.37
C ALA A 44 7.70 5.25 -1.01
N TYR A 45 8.92 5.76 -1.03
CA TYR A 45 9.72 5.79 -2.24
C TYR A 45 10.27 4.40 -2.53
N ALA A 46 10.42 4.09 -3.81
CA ALA A 46 10.99 2.85 -4.29
C ALA A 46 12.14 3.14 -5.26
N ALA A 47 13.24 2.41 -5.12
CA ALA A 47 14.37 2.44 -6.05
C ALA A 47 14.81 1.01 -6.37
N ASN A 48 15.46 0.82 -7.53
CA ASN A 48 16.05 -0.46 -7.87
C ASN A 48 17.15 -0.82 -6.85
N ALA A 49 17.11 -2.02 -6.30
CA ALA A 49 18.15 -2.50 -5.40
C ALA A 49 19.41 -2.84 -6.21
N SER A 50 20.59 -2.61 -5.62
CA SER A 50 21.85 -3.10 -6.18
C SER A 50 21.81 -4.64 -6.26
N THR A 51 21.93 -5.19 -7.46
CA THR A 51 21.89 -6.64 -7.69
C THR A 51 23.23 -7.27 -7.29
N SER A 52 23.42 -7.58 -6.01
CA SER A 52 24.49 -8.48 -5.59
C SER A 52 23.98 -9.92 -5.58
N ASN A 53 24.67 -10.81 -6.29
CA ASN A 53 24.39 -12.26 -6.28
C ASN A 53 24.61 -12.92 -4.92
N SER A 54 25.12 -12.19 -3.92
CA SER A 54 25.33 -12.68 -2.55
C SER A 54 24.11 -12.57 -1.66
N VAL A 55 23.03 -11.90 -2.09
CA VAL A 55 21.82 -11.75 -1.29
C VAL A 55 21.02 -13.06 -1.32
N PRO A 56 20.71 -13.68 -0.17
CA PRO A 56 19.90 -14.88 -0.13
C PRO A 56 18.52 -14.64 -0.75
N THR A 57 18.05 -15.64 -1.48
CA THR A 57 16.71 -15.67 -2.04
C THR A 57 15.67 -15.60 -0.90
N SER A 58 14.78 -14.63 -0.95
CA SER A 58 13.73 -14.40 0.04
C SER A 58 12.60 -13.60 -0.59
N TYR A 59 11.38 -13.78 -0.09
CA TYR A 59 10.24 -12.94 -0.47
C TYR A 59 10.57 -11.43 -0.38
N LEU A 60 11.33 -11.03 0.64
CA LEU A 60 11.73 -9.63 0.85
C LEU A 60 12.73 -9.11 -0.18
N THR A 61 13.50 -9.99 -0.83
CA THR A 61 14.58 -9.62 -1.76
C THR A 61 14.20 -9.90 -3.22
N ASP A 62 13.20 -10.74 -3.47
CA ASP A 62 12.74 -11.15 -4.79
C ASP A 62 12.31 -9.98 -5.68
N SER A 63 11.71 -8.93 -5.09
CA SER A 63 11.25 -7.74 -5.83
C SER A 63 12.40 -6.92 -6.43
N ARG A 64 13.62 -7.07 -5.91
CA ARG A 64 14.80 -6.25 -6.26
C ARG A 64 14.56 -4.75 -6.09
N VAL A 65 13.75 -4.37 -5.09
CA VAL A 65 13.44 -2.98 -4.77
C VAL A 65 13.93 -2.63 -3.37
N THR A 66 14.53 -1.45 -3.23
CA THR A 66 14.77 -0.81 -1.94
C THR A 66 13.65 0.20 -1.69
N LEU A 67 12.95 0.03 -0.56
CA LEU A 67 11.94 0.98 -0.10
C LEU A 67 12.54 1.94 0.93
N THR A 68 12.13 3.20 0.88
CA THR A 68 12.53 4.21 1.86
C THR A 68 11.40 5.21 2.08
N SER A 69 11.24 5.67 3.32
CA SER A 69 10.33 6.77 3.64
C SER A 69 10.94 8.15 3.34
N GLN A 70 12.22 8.22 2.95
CA GLN A 70 12.94 9.48 2.80
C GLN A 70 13.63 9.62 1.45
N ARG A 71 13.71 10.86 0.96
CA ARG A 71 14.51 11.26 -0.20
C ARG A 71 15.35 12.47 0.18
N ASN A 72 16.67 12.38 0.02
CA ASN A 72 17.62 13.43 0.40
C ASN A 72 17.47 13.90 1.86
N GLY A 73 17.21 12.97 2.79
CA GLY A 73 16.98 13.26 4.21
C GLY A 73 15.61 13.85 4.53
N VAL A 74 14.72 14.02 3.54
CA VAL A 74 13.37 14.54 3.73
C VAL A 74 12.36 13.38 3.71
N PRO A 75 11.60 13.15 4.80
CA PRO A 75 10.51 12.18 4.81
C PRO A 75 9.42 12.49 3.79
N ILE A 76 8.78 11.44 3.26
CA ILE A 76 7.63 11.54 2.35
C ILE A 76 6.43 12.24 3.01
N GLY A 77 6.35 12.18 4.34
CA GLY A 77 5.36 12.87 5.15
C GLY A 77 5.69 12.77 6.65
N PRO A 78 4.88 13.36 7.53
CA PRO A 78 5.03 13.24 8.97
C PRO A 78 4.95 11.77 9.42
N LYS A 79 5.79 11.38 10.39
CA LYS A 79 5.75 10.03 10.98
C LYS A 79 4.66 9.98 12.06
N SER A 80 3.90 8.89 12.08
CA SER A 80 2.90 8.60 13.11
C SER A 80 3.50 7.89 14.33
N GLY A 81 2.65 7.36 15.22
CA GLY A 81 3.09 6.52 16.33
C GLY A 81 3.70 5.16 15.91
N SER A 82 3.44 4.71 14.68
CA SER A 82 3.97 3.45 14.16
C SER A 82 5.16 3.66 13.21
N ASP A 83 6.20 2.84 13.34
CA ASP A 83 7.46 2.98 12.59
C ASP A 83 7.32 2.96 11.06
N TRP A 84 6.33 2.25 10.55
CA TRP A 84 6.08 2.05 9.13
C TRP A 84 5.13 3.08 8.51
N LEU A 85 4.42 3.87 9.31
CA LEU A 85 3.32 4.71 8.85
C LEU A 85 3.76 6.18 8.82
N TYR A 86 3.91 6.69 7.59
CA TYR A 86 4.20 8.07 7.25
C TYR A 86 2.98 8.65 6.53
N VAL A 87 2.46 9.77 7.04
CA VAL A 87 1.21 10.37 6.58
C VAL A 87 1.39 11.00 5.20
N TYR A 88 0.83 10.37 4.17
CA TYR A 88 0.90 10.85 2.78
C TYR A 88 -0.47 10.84 2.09
N PRO A 89 -1.34 11.84 2.35
CA PRO A 89 -2.74 11.81 1.92
C PRO A 89 -2.94 11.70 0.41
N ARG A 90 -2.05 12.28 -0.40
CA ARG A 90 -2.14 12.21 -1.87
C ARG A 90 -2.06 10.77 -2.39
N GLY A 91 -1.36 9.88 -1.69
CA GLY A 91 -1.17 8.52 -2.16
C GLY A 91 -2.46 7.70 -2.25
N ILE A 92 -3.51 8.04 -1.49
CA ILE A 92 -4.81 7.38 -1.66
C ILE A 92 -5.44 7.68 -3.03
N GLN A 93 -5.30 8.92 -3.51
CA GLN A 93 -5.76 9.31 -4.85
C GLN A 93 -4.98 8.55 -5.92
N ASP A 94 -3.65 8.58 -5.82
CA ASP A 94 -2.77 7.93 -6.80
C ASP A 94 -3.03 6.40 -6.84
N MET A 95 -3.23 5.77 -5.68
CA MET A 95 -3.53 4.35 -5.55
C MET A 95 -4.89 3.99 -6.18
N LEU A 96 -5.93 4.78 -5.93
CA LEU A 96 -7.26 4.55 -6.50
C LEU A 96 -7.26 4.68 -8.03
N LEU A 97 -6.60 5.71 -8.57
CA LEU A 97 -6.46 5.89 -10.02
C LEU A 97 -5.66 4.75 -10.65
N TYR A 98 -4.60 4.28 -9.97
CA TYR A 98 -3.83 3.12 -10.41
C TYR A 98 -4.68 1.85 -10.45
N VAL A 99 -5.40 1.53 -9.37
CA VAL A 99 -6.23 0.32 -9.27
C VAL A 99 -7.36 0.37 -10.30
N LYS A 100 -8.02 1.52 -10.46
CA LYS A 100 -9.04 1.75 -11.49
C LYS A 100 -8.51 1.41 -12.88
N ALA A 101 -7.37 1.97 -13.27
CA ALA A 101 -6.76 1.70 -14.57
C ALA A 101 -6.32 0.23 -14.72
N ARG A 102 -5.73 -0.36 -13.68
CA ARG A 102 -5.13 -1.70 -13.73
C ARG A 102 -6.16 -2.83 -13.71
N TYR A 103 -7.26 -2.63 -13.00
CA TYR A 103 -8.28 -3.63 -12.72
C TYR A 103 -9.61 -3.38 -13.43
N ASN A 104 -9.64 -2.49 -14.43
CA ASN A 104 -10.81 -2.23 -15.27
C ASN A 104 -12.00 -1.66 -14.51
N ASP A 105 -11.73 -0.64 -13.69
CA ASP A 105 -12.74 0.21 -13.04
C ASP A 105 -13.88 -0.56 -12.38
N GLN A 106 -13.52 -1.62 -11.63
CA GLN A 106 -14.48 -2.35 -10.82
C GLN A 106 -14.92 -1.49 -9.63
N THR A 107 -16.01 -1.88 -8.97
CA THR A 107 -16.43 -1.23 -7.71
C THR A 107 -15.30 -1.31 -6.69
N ILE A 108 -14.87 -0.16 -6.16
CA ILE A 108 -13.78 -0.06 -5.19
C ILE A 108 -14.31 0.53 -3.88
N TYR A 109 -13.93 -0.10 -2.76
CA TYR A 109 -14.16 0.41 -1.41
C TYR A 109 -12.82 0.62 -0.71
N ILE A 110 -12.68 1.74 -0.01
CA ILE A 110 -11.66 1.86 1.04
C ILE A 110 -12.24 1.18 2.28
N ILE A 111 -11.72 0.01 2.64
CA ILE A 111 -12.21 -0.74 3.82
C ILE A 111 -11.41 -0.43 5.07
N GLU A 112 -10.19 0.12 4.91
CA GLU A 112 -9.40 0.64 6.02
C GLU A 112 -8.60 1.89 5.61
N ASN A 113 -8.64 2.89 6.49
CA ASN A 113 -7.78 4.07 6.48
C ASN A 113 -7.70 4.61 7.90
N GLY A 114 -6.50 4.86 8.41
CA GLY A 114 -6.33 5.31 9.79
C GLY A 114 -4.89 5.65 10.12
N VAL A 115 -4.67 6.13 11.34
CA VAL A 115 -3.36 6.54 11.82
C VAL A 115 -3.23 6.27 13.31
N SER A 116 -2.02 5.88 13.72
CA SER A 116 -1.65 5.70 15.11
C SER A 116 -1.01 6.96 15.67
N GLU A 117 -1.20 7.20 16.97
CA GLU A 117 -0.49 8.24 17.69
C GLU A 117 0.59 7.62 18.57
N ILE A 118 1.57 8.42 18.99
CA ILE A 118 2.60 7.98 19.91
C ILE A 118 1.93 7.69 21.25
N ASP A 119 2.13 6.48 21.77
CA ASP A 119 1.66 6.13 23.10
C ASP A 119 2.44 6.94 24.14
N ASN A 120 1.72 7.80 24.85
CA ASN A 120 2.24 8.56 25.97
C ASN A 120 1.35 8.29 27.20
N GLY A 121 1.74 7.29 27.98
CA GLY A 121 1.03 6.87 29.20
C GLY A 121 0.99 7.91 30.33
N THR A 122 1.53 9.11 30.12
CA THR A 122 1.45 10.22 31.10
C THR A 122 0.32 11.21 30.80
N LEU A 123 -0.34 11.10 29.64
CA LEU A 123 -1.44 11.99 29.27
C LEU A 123 -2.66 11.76 30.17
N THR A 124 -3.31 12.85 30.55
CA THR A 124 -4.68 12.80 31.09
C THR A 124 -5.67 12.37 30.01
N LEU A 125 -6.87 11.92 30.41
CA LEU A 125 -7.93 11.60 29.44
C LEU A 125 -8.27 12.80 28.55
N GLU A 126 -8.31 14.01 29.11
CA GLU A 126 -8.61 15.21 28.33
C GLU A 126 -7.54 15.47 27.26
N GLU A 127 -6.26 15.29 27.58
CA GLU A 127 -5.17 15.44 26.62
C GLU A 127 -5.17 14.31 25.58
N ALA A 128 -5.43 13.07 25.98
CA ALA A 128 -5.50 11.93 25.08
C ALA A 128 -6.68 11.99 24.10
N LEU A 129 -7.76 12.71 24.45
CA LEU A 129 -8.89 12.95 23.55
C LEU A 129 -8.65 14.10 22.56
N ARG A 130 -7.58 14.90 22.71
CA ARG A 130 -7.20 15.96 21.77
C ARG A 130 -6.43 15.36 20.59
N ASP A 131 -7.19 14.77 19.69
CA ASP A 131 -6.73 13.92 18.60
C ASP A 131 -6.57 14.68 17.27
N ASP A 132 -5.91 15.83 17.31
CA ASP A 132 -5.77 16.74 16.17
C ASP A 132 -5.05 16.08 14.99
N LEU A 133 -4.11 15.16 15.27
CA LEU A 133 -3.38 14.42 14.25
C LEU A 133 -4.30 13.49 13.45
N ARG A 134 -5.17 12.72 14.11
CA ARG A 134 -6.10 11.81 13.42
C ARG A 134 -7.20 12.57 12.72
N ILE A 135 -7.67 13.67 13.29
CA ILE A 135 -8.62 14.58 12.63
C ILE A 135 -8.03 15.11 11.32
N ASP A 136 -6.82 15.71 11.36
CA ASP A 136 -6.15 16.22 10.16
C ASP A 136 -5.85 15.10 9.14
N TYR A 137 -5.41 13.94 9.61
CA TYR A 137 -5.19 12.76 8.78
C TYR A 137 -6.43 12.42 7.96
N HIS A 138 -7.59 12.22 8.61
CA HIS A 138 -8.82 11.86 7.92
C HIS A 138 -9.32 12.99 7.01
N CYS A 139 -9.30 14.24 7.47
CA CYS A 139 -9.69 15.39 6.65
C CYS A 139 -8.91 15.43 5.33
N ARG A 140 -7.58 15.27 5.37
CA ARG A 140 -6.76 15.29 4.17
C ARG A 140 -6.94 14.05 3.30
N HIS A 141 -7.05 12.85 3.88
CA HIS A 141 -7.27 11.63 3.10
C HIS A 141 -8.64 11.65 2.40
N PHE A 142 -9.69 12.13 3.07
CA PHE A 142 -11.01 12.29 2.47
C PHE A 142 -11.04 13.32 1.35
N TYR A 143 -10.28 14.42 1.50
CA TYR A 143 -10.11 15.38 0.41
C TYR A 143 -9.51 14.73 -0.84
N PHE A 144 -8.43 13.96 -0.70
CA PHE A 144 -7.81 13.26 -1.84
C PHE A 144 -8.64 12.10 -2.38
N PHE A 145 -9.38 11.41 -1.50
CA PHE A 145 -10.37 10.41 -1.89
C PHE A 145 -11.46 11.01 -2.78
N GLN A 146 -12.05 12.15 -2.37
CA GLN A 146 -13.06 12.85 -3.16
C GLN A 146 -12.52 13.26 -4.53
N ARG A 147 -11.26 13.70 -4.61
CA ARG A 147 -10.60 14.04 -5.88
C ARG A 147 -10.30 12.84 -6.79
N ALA A 148 -10.36 11.62 -6.29
CA ALA A 148 -10.24 10.42 -7.11
C ALA A 148 -11.59 10.04 -7.77
N ILE A 149 -12.70 10.59 -7.26
CA ILE A 149 -14.06 10.36 -7.75
C ILE A 149 -14.44 11.37 -8.85
N GLN A 150 -13.96 12.62 -8.72
CA GLN A 150 -14.17 13.71 -9.68
C GLN A 150 -13.32 13.53 -10.94
#